data_AF-A0A357J2B9-F1
#
_entry.id   AF-A0A357J2B9-F1
#
_cell.length_a   1.000
_cell.length_b   1.000
_cell.length_c   1.000
_cell.angle_alpha   90.00
_cell.angle_beta   90.00
_cell.angle_gamma   90.00
#
_symmetry.space_group_name_H-M   'P 1'
#
loop_
_entity.id
_entity.type
_entity.pdbx_description
1 polymer ?
#
loop_
_entity_poly.entity_id
_entity_poly.type
_entity_poly.pdbx_seq_one_letter_code
_entity_poly.pdbx_strand_id
1 'polypeptide(L)'
;MLQKKEQNADGSDITYLPDEAAEGSPDLEEQYHNQNGGQRSRGLSSGPMDQTDHDDMEPSEALDSTRQKVYVTARGKPIYPRTHRQAAYLESIQKNPVTICLGPAGTGKTFLAIVMACRKLLDGDVDRIILTRPAVEAGESLGFLPGDLNQKVDPYLRPVYDALYECLGMEKVHSMIAARKIEIAPLAYMRGRTLNQAMVVLDEAQNCTLAQIKMFLTRLGRNSFMCLGGDETQVDLNPGKSGLLKAVRILERVSGVSVVRFGKEDIVRNPIVERIVAAFEEEESEG
;
A
#
# COMPACT_ATOMS: atom_id res chain seq x y z
N MET A 1 20.82 2.59 45.64
CA MET A 1 20.86 1.74 44.43
C MET A 1 21.09 2.64 43.23
N LEU A 2 22.01 2.27 42.36
CA LEU A 2 22.75 3.13 41.43
C LEU A 2 21.87 3.78 40.33
N GLN A 3 22.05 5.09 40.10
CA GLN A 3 21.70 5.74 38.82
C GLN A 3 22.79 5.40 37.80
N LYS A 4 22.42 4.84 36.64
CA LYS A 4 23.33 4.61 35.52
C LYS A 4 23.63 5.97 34.85
N LYS A 5 24.91 6.31 34.70
CA LYS A 5 25.37 7.36 33.78
C LYS A 5 25.33 6.80 32.36
N GLU A 6 24.64 7.48 31.45
CA GLU A 6 24.74 7.23 30.01
C GLU A 6 25.91 8.04 29.43
N GLN A 7 26.69 7.41 28.56
CA GLN A 7 27.83 7.99 27.84
C GLN A 7 27.58 7.90 26.34
N ASN A 8 28.10 8.85 25.58
CA ASN A 8 28.15 8.77 24.12
C ASN A 8 29.10 7.63 23.68
N ALA A 9 29.02 7.20 22.41
CA ALA A 9 29.88 6.15 21.85
C ALA A 9 31.38 6.48 21.86
N ASP A 10 31.76 7.74 22.14
CA ASP A 10 33.13 8.22 22.27
C ASP A 10 33.60 8.40 23.74
N GLY A 11 32.76 8.05 24.72
CA GLY A 11 33.11 8.09 26.15
C GLY A 11 32.97 9.47 26.81
N SER A 12 32.35 10.45 26.15
CA SER A 12 31.99 11.73 26.78
C SER A 12 30.70 11.65 27.62
N ASP A 13 30.67 12.33 28.77
CA ASP A 13 29.52 12.37 29.70
C ASP A 13 28.39 13.25 29.12
N ILE A 14 27.15 12.74 29.13
CA ILE A 14 25.96 13.46 28.64
C ILE A 14 25.57 14.57 29.64
N THR A 15 25.52 15.82 29.16
CA THR A 15 25.07 16.97 29.97
C THR A 15 23.64 17.30 29.59
N TYR A 16 22.68 17.09 30.50
CA TYR A 16 21.30 17.54 30.33
C TYR A 16 21.19 19.02 30.72
N LEU A 17 20.72 19.86 29.78
CA LEU A 17 20.31 21.23 30.09
C LEU A 17 18.86 21.22 30.62
N PRO A 18 18.53 22.01 31.65
CA PRO A 18 17.18 22.07 32.20
C PRO A 18 16.23 22.88 31.31
N ASP A 19 14.99 22.40 31.20
CA ASP A 19 13.84 23.12 30.64
C ASP A 19 13.47 24.32 31.52
N GLU A 20 13.63 25.53 31.00
CA GLU A 20 12.95 26.72 31.53
C GLU A 20 12.19 27.43 30.40
N ALA A 21 10.89 27.62 30.65
CA ALA A 21 9.96 28.40 29.85
C ALA A 21 10.20 29.90 30.07
N ALA A 22 10.06 30.71 29.01
CA ALA A 22 9.73 32.13 29.12
C ALA A 22 9.05 32.66 27.83
N GLU A 23 7.99 33.42 28.05
CA GLU A 23 7.11 34.09 27.10
C GLU A 23 7.78 35.31 26.41
N GLY A 24 7.28 35.70 25.21
CA GLY A 24 7.18 37.11 24.79
C GLY A 24 8.20 37.70 23.78
N SER A 25 7.84 37.67 22.49
CA SER A 25 7.93 38.69 21.37
C SER A 25 8.75 40.00 21.47
N PRO A 26 9.01 40.76 20.37
CA PRO A 26 9.05 40.48 18.91
C PRO A 26 10.30 41.12 18.20
N ASP A 27 10.26 41.18 16.86
CA ASP A 27 11.07 42.00 15.93
C ASP A 27 12.40 41.40 15.44
N LEU A 28 12.45 41.10 14.13
CA LEU A 28 13.60 41.27 13.22
C LEU A 28 13.16 40.88 11.78
N GLU A 29 12.28 41.67 11.17
CA GLU A 29 12.16 41.78 9.70
C GLU A 29 12.81 43.08 9.26
N GLU A 30 14.08 43.06 8.88
CA GLU A 30 14.67 44.10 8.04
C GLU A 30 16.03 43.64 7.50
N GLN A 31 16.07 43.30 6.21
CA GLN A 31 17.17 43.60 5.29
C GLN A 31 17.03 42.73 4.04
N TYR A 32 16.36 43.26 3.00
CA TYR A 32 16.80 43.15 1.61
C TYR A 32 16.09 44.25 0.79
N HIS A 33 16.65 45.47 0.83
CA HIS A 33 16.47 46.47 -0.22
C HIS A 33 17.16 45.96 -1.50
N ASN A 34 16.45 45.79 -2.61
CA ASN A 34 16.03 46.80 -3.59
C ASN A 34 17.19 47.36 -4.42
N GLN A 35 17.26 46.97 -5.69
CA GLN A 35 17.87 47.74 -6.78
C GLN A 35 17.41 47.22 -8.15
N ASN A 36 16.42 47.87 -8.73
CA ASN A 36 16.56 48.66 -9.97
C ASN A 36 15.21 48.85 -10.65
N GLY A 37 14.77 50.12 -10.69
CA GLY A 37 13.57 50.54 -11.38
C GLY A 37 13.82 51.01 -12.81
N GLY A 38 12.70 51.23 -13.51
CA GLY A 38 12.55 52.31 -14.48
C GLY A 38 12.54 51.90 -15.96
N GLN A 39 11.37 51.84 -16.58
CA GLN A 39 10.81 52.95 -17.39
C GLN A 39 9.48 52.56 -18.07
N ARG A 40 8.61 53.55 -18.22
CA ARG A 40 7.25 53.47 -18.78
C ARG A 40 7.26 53.53 -20.32
N SER A 41 6.32 52.82 -20.97
CA SER A 41 5.14 53.41 -21.64
C SER A 41 4.75 52.76 -22.98
N ARG A 42 3.42 52.77 -23.20
CA ARG A 42 2.63 52.67 -24.46
C ARG A 42 2.14 51.28 -24.92
N GLY A 43 0.92 50.97 -24.48
CA GLY A 43 -0.29 50.84 -25.32
C GLY A 43 -0.40 49.63 -26.26
N LEU A 44 -1.48 48.86 -26.12
CA LEU A 44 -2.56 48.67 -27.12
C LEU A 44 -3.52 47.52 -26.73
N SER A 45 -4.82 47.83 -26.84
CA SER A 45 -5.97 46.98 -27.18
C SER A 45 -6.23 45.61 -26.52
N SER A 46 -7.34 45.59 -25.77
CA SER A 46 -8.43 44.60 -25.71
C SER A 46 -8.41 43.35 -26.62
N GLY A 47 -8.55 42.18 -26.01
CA GLY A 47 -9.09 40.94 -26.58
C GLY A 47 -9.43 39.95 -25.44
N PRO A 48 -10.56 39.20 -25.49
CA PRO A 48 -10.98 38.36 -24.37
C PRO A 48 -10.12 37.10 -24.22
N MET A 49 -9.96 36.64 -22.98
CA MET A 49 -9.29 35.38 -22.63
C MET A 49 -10.03 34.21 -23.30
N ASP A 50 -9.32 33.48 -24.16
CA ASP A 50 -9.74 32.17 -24.63
C ASP A 50 -9.18 31.12 -23.65
N GLN A 51 -10.07 30.59 -22.81
CA GLN A 51 -9.80 29.40 -22.01
C GLN A 51 -9.76 28.22 -22.98
N THR A 52 -8.57 27.82 -23.38
CA THR A 52 -8.38 26.52 -24.02
C THR A 52 -8.28 25.48 -22.92
N ASP A 53 -9.41 24.82 -22.70
CA ASP A 53 -9.50 23.54 -22.00
C ASP A 53 -8.43 22.60 -22.56
N HIS A 54 -7.56 22.09 -21.67
CA HIS A 54 -6.61 21.05 -22.03
C HIS A 54 -7.40 19.78 -22.37
N ASP A 55 -7.43 19.46 -23.66
CA ASP A 55 -7.98 18.27 -24.30
C ASP A 55 -8.02 17.02 -23.39
N ASP A 56 -9.22 16.69 -22.94
CA ASP A 56 -9.62 15.32 -22.63
C ASP A 56 -9.52 14.50 -23.92
N MET A 57 -8.35 13.92 -24.16
CA MET A 57 -8.12 13.01 -25.28
C MET A 57 -8.97 11.74 -25.07
N GLU A 58 -10.16 11.69 -25.68
CA GLU A 58 -10.96 10.46 -25.78
C GLU A 58 -10.15 9.39 -26.53
N PRO A 59 -9.88 8.20 -25.94
CA PRO A 59 -9.07 7.20 -26.61
C PRO A 59 -9.87 6.51 -27.73
N SER A 60 -9.31 6.56 -28.94
CA SER A 60 -9.83 5.88 -30.14
C SER A 60 -10.09 4.38 -29.94
N GLU A 61 -11.20 3.90 -30.52
CA GLU A 61 -11.85 2.58 -30.39
C GLU A 61 -11.11 1.35 -30.98
N ALA A 62 -9.78 1.27 -30.89
CA ALA A 62 -9.04 0.06 -31.28
C ALA A 62 -8.79 -0.86 -30.07
N LEU A 63 -9.72 -1.80 -29.88
CA LEU A 63 -9.71 -3.02 -29.04
C LEU A 63 -8.37 -3.39 -28.37
N ASP A 64 -8.19 -2.94 -27.12
CA ASP A 64 -7.18 -3.44 -26.19
C ASP A 64 -7.90 -4.26 -25.11
N SER A 65 -7.82 -5.59 -25.17
CA SER A 65 -8.46 -6.49 -24.20
C SER A 65 -7.98 -6.30 -22.76
N THR A 66 -6.93 -5.50 -22.54
CA THR A 66 -6.46 -5.12 -21.20
C THR A 66 -7.22 -3.95 -20.59
N ARG A 67 -8.06 -3.22 -21.34
CA ARG A 67 -8.77 -2.02 -20.84
C ARG A 67 -10.16 -2.28 -20.27
N GLN A 68 -10.46 -3.51 -19.84
CA GLN A 68 -11.73 -3.75 -19.17
C GLN A 68 -11.78 -3.00 -17.84
N LYS A 69 -12.78 -2.14 -17.66
CA LYS A 69 -13.03 -1.44 -16.41
C LYS A 69 -13.31 -2.45 -15.29
N VAL A 70 -12.49 -2.42 -14.25
CA VAL A 70 -12.58 -3.38 -13.13
C VAL A 70 -13.46 -2.82 -12.02
N TYR A 71 -13.32 -1.53 -11.73
CA TYR A 71 -14.01 -0.87 -10.62
C TYR A 71 -14.18 0.62 -10.88
N VAL A 72 -15.08 1.27 -10.13
CA VAL A 72 -15.24 2.73 -10.12
C VAL A 72 -15.10 3.20 -8.68
N THR A 73 -14.12 4.06 -8.43
CA THR A 73 -13.83 4.63 -7.11
C THR A 73 -15.00 5.43 -6.56
N ALA A 74 -14.96 5.76 -5.27
CA ALA A 74 -15.94 6.62 -4.65
C ALA A 74 -16.02 8.03 -5.28
N ARG A 75 -14.95 8.46 -5.96
CA ARG A 75 -14.88 9.73 -6.69
C ARG A 75 -15.30 9.61 -8.17
N GLY A 76 -15.88 8.48 -8.58
CA GLY A 76 -16.30 8.25 -9.97
C GLY A 76 -15.17 7.92 -10.94
N LYS A 77 -13.91 7.90 -10.49
CA LYS A 77 -12.75 7.56 -11.33
C LYS A 77 -12.72 6.04 -11.61
N PRO A 78 -12.64 5.59 -12.86
CA PRO A 78 -12.52 4.18 -13.20
C PRO A 78 -11.12 3.63 -12.88
N ILE A 79 -11.04 2.36 -12.51
CA ILE A 79 -9.81 1.59 -12.32
C ILE A 79 -9.72 0.55 -13.43
N TYR A 80 -8.57 0.51 -14.10
CA TYR A 80 -8.21 -0.44 -15.16
C TYR A 80 -6.92 -1.16 -14.79
N PRO A 81 -6.74 -2.42 -15.21
CA PRO A 81 -5.41 -3.01 -15.20
C PRO A 81 -4.53 -2.26 -16.20
N ARG A 82 -3.26 -2.10 -15.85
CA ARG A 82 -2.29 -1.38 -16.67
C ARG A 82 -1.35 -2.31 -17.45
N THR A 83 -1.34 -3.59 -17.08
CA THR A 83 -0.59 -4.64 -17.80
C THR A 83 -1.45 -5.88 -17.99
N HIS A 84 -1.04 -6.72 -18.95
CA HIS A 84 -1.67 -8.02 -19.22
C HIS A 84 -1.68 -8.92 -17.99
N ARG A 85 -0.60 -8.93 -17.19
CA ARG A 85 -0.55 -9.74 -15.97
C ARG A 85 -1.45 -9.17 -14.88
N GLN A 86 -1.56 -7.85 -14.74
CA GLN A 86 -2.54 -7.26 -13.83
C GLN A 86 -3.97 -7.66 -14.22
N ALA A 87 -4.30 -7.69 -15.52
CA ALA A 87 -5.60 -8.19 -15.99
C ALA A 87 -5.79 -9.68 -15.63
N ALA A 88 -4.79 -10.52 -15.88
CA ALA A 88 -4.82 -11.94 -15.51
C ALA A 88 -4.96 -12.15 -13.98
N TYR A 89 -4.35 -11.29 -13.17
CA TYR A 89 -4.48 -11.33 -11.71
C TYR A 89 -5.91 -11.03 -11.25
N LEU A 90 -6.53 -9.99 -11.80
CA LEU A 90 -7.90 -9.61 -11.49
C LEU A 90 -8.90 -10.70 -11.92
N GLU A 91 -8.70 -11.27 -13.12
CA GLU A 91 -9.47 -12.41 -13.61
C GLU A 91 -9.30 -13.64 -12.70
N SER A 92 -8.07 -13.90 -12.25
CA SER A 92 -7.76 -15.00 -11.34
C SER A 92 -8.51 -14.86 -10.01
N ILE A 93 -8.52 -13.67 -9.41
CA ILE A 93 -9.27 -13.39 -8.18
C ILE A 93 -10.78 -13.59 -8.38
N GLN A 94 -11.30 -13.24 -9.56
CA GLN A 94 -12.72 -13.40 -9.85
C GLN A 94 -13.13 -14.89 -9.94
N LYS A 95 -12.27 -15.73 -10.54
CA LYS A 95 -12.60 -17.12 -10.92
C LYS A 95 -12.19 -18.18 -9.89
N ASN A 96 -11.16 -17.92 -9.09
CA ASN A 96 -10.55 -18.95 -8.23
C ASN A 96 -10.81 -18.67 -6.74
N PRO A 97 -11.12 -19.70 -5.93
CA PRO A 97 -11.22 -19.56 -4.48
C PRO A 97 -9.93 -19.06 -3.83
N VAL A 98 -8.76 -19.41 -4.37
CA VAL A 98 -7.46 -18.93 -3.87
C VAL A 98 -6.64 -18.39 -5.02
N THR A 99 -6.14 -17.17 -4.88
CA THR A 99 -5.14 -16.59 -5.78
C THR A 99 -3.90 -16.18 -4.99
N ILE A 100 -2.72 -16.55 -5.48
CA ILE A 100 -1.43 -16.13 -4.94
C ILE A 100 -0.76 -15.25 -5.99
N CYS A 101 -0.33 -14.06 -5.59
CA CYS A 101 0.40 -13.13 -6.44
C CYS A 101 1.80 -12.89 -5.88
N LEU A 102 2.80 -13.14 -6.71
CA LEU A 102 4.19 -12.82 -6.43
C LEU A 102 4.62 -11.63 -7.27
N GLY A 103 5.52 -10.80 -6.73
CA GLY A 103 6.26 -9.85 -7.53
C GLY A 103 6.57 -8.53 -6.80
N PRO A 104 7.34 -7.66 -7.49
CA PRO A 104 8.00 -6.54 -6.85
C PRO A 104 7.05 -5.48 -6.27
N ALA A 105 7.56 -4.66 -5.34
CA ALA A 105 6.87 -3.47 -4.88
C ALA A 105 6.55 -2.48 -6.03
N GLY A 106 5.34 -1.92 -6.03
CA GLY A 106 4.86 -1.01 -7.07
C GLY A 106 4.15 -1.66 -8.26
N THR A 107 3.99 -2.99 -8.26
CA THR A 107 3.23 -3.74 -9.28
C THR A 107 1.70 -3.71 -9.07
N GLY A 108 1.24 -3.15 -7.95
CA GLY A 108 -0.19 -3.01 -7.64
C GLY A 108 -0.84 -4.25 -7.02
N LYS A 109 -0.09 -5.31 -6.69
CA LYS A 109 -0.62 -6.57 -6.12
C LYS A 109 -1.64 -6.37 -4.99
N THR A 110 -1.27 -5.65 -3.93
CA THR A 110 -2.13 -5.43 -2.75
C THR A 110 -3.32 -4.53 -3.08
N PHE A 111 -3.07 -3.44 -3.81
CA PHE A 111 -4.12 -2.50 -4.22
C PHE A 111 -5.21 -3.19 -5.06
N LEU A 112 -4.81 -3.95 -6.08
CA LEU A 112 -5.73 -4.68 -6.96
C LEU A 112 -6.51 -5.77 -6.21
N ALA A 113 -5.89 -6.45 -5.23
CA ALA A 113 -6.60 -7.39 -4.36
C ALA A 113 -7.70 -6.71 -3.54
N ILE A 114 -7.41 -5.52 -2.97
CA ILE A 114 -8.37 -4.73 -2.19
C ILE A 114 -9.49 -4.21 -3.09
N VAL A 115 -9.18 -3.72 -4.30
CA VAL A 115 -10.18 -3.30 -5.29
C VAL A 115 -11.15 -4.45 -5.60
N MET A 116 -10.64 -5.66 -5.84
CA MET A 116 -11.49 -6.83 -6.07
C MET A 116 -12.28 -7.24 -4.84
N ALA A 117 -11.72 -7.07 -3.63
CA ALA A 117 -12.47 -7.32 -2.40
C ALA A 117 -13.64 -6.36 -2.23
N CYS A 118 -13.42 -5.06 -2.45
CA CYS A 118 -14.47 -4.05 -2.46
C CYS A 118 -15.54 -4.37 -3.51
N ARG A 119 -15.13 -4.75 -4.72
CA ARG A 119 -16.03 -5.17 -5.78
C ARG A 119 -16.91 -6.34 -5.34
N LYS A 120 -16.31 -7.44 -4.88
CA LYS A 120 -17.04 -8.64 -4.42
C LYS A 120 -18.01 -8.34 -3.27
N LEU A 121 -17.62 -7.45 -2.35
CA LEU A 121 -18.50 -7.02 -1.26
C LEU A 121 -19.71 -6.22 -1.77
N LEU A 122 -19.51 -5.33 -2.73
CA LEU A 122 -20.59 -4.50 -3.28
C LEU A 122 -21.50 -5.27 -4.25
N ASP A 123 -20.94 -6.21 -5.01
CA ASP A 123 -21.67 -7.09 -5.93
C ASP A 123 -22.47 -8.17 -5.15
N GLY A 124 -22.23 -8.33 -3.84
CA GLY A 124 -22.91 -9.31 -2.98
C GLY A 124 -22.34 -10.73 -3.08
N ASP A 125 -21.18 -10.91 -3.72
CA ASP A 125 -20.45 -12.20 -3.78
C ASP A 125 -20.00 -12.67 -2.39
N VAL A 126 -19.70 -11.70 -1.51
CA VAL A 126 -19.24 -11.93 -0.13
C VAL A 126 -19.89 -10.90 0.80
N ASP A 127 -20.02 -11.25 2.08
CA ASP A 127 -20.64 -10.38 3.08
C ASP A 127 -19.62 -9.53 3.84
N ARG A 128 -18.35 -9.92 3.80
CA ARG A 128 -17.26 -9.22 4.49
C ARG A 128 -15.91 -9.31 3.80
N ILE A 129 -15.07 -8.32 4.07
CA ILE A 129 -13.66 -8.26 3.70
C ILE A 129 -12.82 -8.41 4.97
N ILE A 130 -11.78 -9.24 4.90
CA ILE A 130 -10.80 -9.38 5.98
C ILE A 130 -9.41 -9.11 5.40
N LEU A 131 -8.75 -8.07 5.88
CA LEU A 131 -7.41 -7.67 5.45
C LEU A 131 -6.44 -7.99 6.58
N THR A 132 -5.39 -8.72 6.26
CA THR A 132 -4.44 -9.18 7.26
C THR A 132 -3.01 -9.11 6.77
N ARG A 133 -2.10 -8.89 7.71
CA ARG A 133 -0.65 -8.80 7.47
C ARG A 133 0.05 -9.56 8.62
N PRO A 134 1.16 -10.28 8.37
CA PRO A 134 1.95 -10.84 9.45
C PRO A 134 2.52 -9.71 10.31
N ALA A 135 2.59 -9.92 11.62
CA ALA A 135 3.37 -9.04 12.48
C ALA A 135 4.84 -9.31 12.21
N VAL A 136 5.57 -8.29 11.77
CA VAL A 136 7.01 -8.35 11.54
C VAL A 136 7.61 -7.16 12.25
N GLU A 137 8.62 -7.41 13.07
CA GLU A 137 9.40 -6.36 13.71
C GLU A 137 10.36 -5.80 12.65
N ALA A 138 9.88 -4.83 11.87
CA ALA A 138 10.70 -4.13 10.90
C ALA A 138 11.59 -3.11 11.62
N GLY A 139 12.69 -3.59 12.21
CA GLY A 139 13.78 -2.75 12.75
C GLY A 139 13.48 -1.99 14.05
N GLU A 140 12.22 -1.70 14.36
CA GLU A 140 11.76 -1.16 15.65
C GLU A 140 10.82 -2.17 16.30
N SER A 141 11.08 -2.57 17.55
CA SER A 141 10.11 -3.42 18.26
C SER A 141 8.76 -2.71 18.26
N LEU A 142 7.70 -3.44 17.88
CA LEU A 142 6.30 -3.00 18.00
C LEU A 142 5.96 -2.47 19.42
N GLY A 143 6.84 -2.72 20.40
CA GLY A 143 6.78 -2.27 21.79
C GLY A 143 7.04 -0.78 22.07
N PHE A 144 7.52 0.04 21.13
CA PHE A 144 7.92 1.43 21.45
C PHE A 144 6.94 2.55 21.11
N LEU A 145 5.84 2.30 20.39
CA LEU A 145 4.82 3.34 20.20
C LEU A 145 3.94 3.44 21.46
N PRO A 146 3.84 4.59 22.16
CA PRO A 146 2.87 4.77 23.23
C PRO A 146 1.44 4.78 22.66
N GLY A 147 0.47 4.17 23.34
CA GLY A 147 -0.94 4.14 22.92
C GLY A 147 -1.59 2.74 22.90
N ASP A 148 -2.89 2.71 22.61
CA ASP A 148 -3.67 1.46 22.46
C ASP A 148 -3.17 0.63 21.27
N LEU A 149 -3.41 -0.69 21.26
CA LEU A 149 -2.96 -1.61 20.19
C LEU A 149 -3.33 -1.09 18.79
N ASN A 150 -4.49 -0.43 18.66
CA ASN A 150 -4.93 0.18 17.40
C ASN A 150 -4.02 1.35 16.96
N GLN A 151 -3.52 2.18 17.87
CA GLN A 151 -2.62 3.30 17.57
C GLN A 151 -1.21 2.83 17.19
N LYS A 152 -0.77 1.66 17.69
CA LYS A 152 0.56 1.09 17.37
C LYS A 152 0.59 0.35 16.03
N VAL A 153 -0.53 -0.24 15.63
CA VAL A 153 -0.65 -1.02 14.38
C VAL A 153 -0.97 -0.11 13.18
N ASP A 154 -1.46 1.10 13.43
CA ASP A 154 -1.96 2.04 12.42
C ASP A 154 -0.96 2.40 11.30
N PRO A 155 0.34 2.67 11.56
CA PRO A 155 1.28 3.05 10.50
C PRO A 155 1.48 1.93 9.46
N TYR A 156 1.53 0.68 9.90
CA TYR A 156 1.76 -0.49 9.04
C TYR A 156 0.53 -0.87 8.20
N LEU A 157 -0.65 -0.41 8.61
CA LEU A 157 -1.92 -0.64 7.91
C LEU A 157 -2.33 0.55 7.04
N ARG A 158 -1.59 1.67 7.07
CA ARG A 158 -1.93 2.87 6.30
C ARG A 158 -2.14 2.62 4.81
N PRO A 159 -1.28 1.86 4.10
CA PRO A 159 -1.51 1.57 2.68
C PRO A 159 -2.83 0.82 2.41
N VAL A 160 -3.27 0.00 3.37
CA VAL A 160 -4.54 -0.74 3.30
C VAL A 160 -5.72 0.22 3.43
N TYR A 161 -5.67 1.15 4.39
CA TYR A 161 -6.69 2.19 4.54
C TYR A 161 -6.78 3.09 3.32
N ASP A 162 -5.64 3.55 2.78
CA ASP A 162 -5.62 4.44 1.62
C ASP A 162 -6.30 3.77 0.41
N ALA A 163 -6.02 2.49 0.15
CA ALA A 163 -6.68 1.73 -0.91
C ALA A 163 -8.20 1.58 -0.68
N LEU A 164 -8.63 1.31 0.56
CA LEU A 164 -10.05 1.25 0.91
C LEU A 164 -10.75 2.60 0.73
N TYR A 165 -10.13 3.69 1.16
CA TYR A 165 -10.67 5.04 1.02
C TYR A 165 -10.78 5.45 -0.45
N GLU A 166 -9.83 5.07 -1.30
CA GLU A 166 -9.95 5.26 -2.74
C GLU A 166 -11.15 4.49 -3.32
N CYS A 167 -11.37 3.25 -2.88
CA CYS A 167 -12.46 2.42 -3.39
C CYS A 167 -13.86 2.85 -2.90
N LEU A 168 -14.00 3.18 -1.62
CA LEU A 168 -15.30 3.28 -0.95
C LEU A 168 -15.57 4.66 -0.33
N GLY A 169 -14.55 5.49 -0.18
CA GLY A 169 -14.63 6.75 0.56
C GLY A 169 -14.50 6.55 2.06
N MET A 170 -13.95 7.56 2.75
CA MET A 170 -13.59 7.48 4.17
C MET A 170 -14.77 7.13 5.08
N GLU A 171 -15.88 7.87 4.96
CA GLU A 171 -17.08 7.67 5.80
C GLU A 171 -17.64 6.25 5.67
N LYS A 172 -17.72 5.74 4.43
CA LYS A 172 -18.25 4.40 4.16
C LYS A 172 -17.34 3.31 4.71
N VAL A 173 -16.02 3.47 4.59
CA VAL A 173 -15.05 2.54 5.18
C VAL A 173 -15.21 2.48 6.70
N HIS A 174 -15.28 3.63 7.37
CA HIS A 174 -15.47 3.69 8.83
C HIS A 174 -16.77 3.04 9.26
N SER A 175 -17.87 3.33 8.55
CA SER A 175 -19.17 2.70 8.78
C SER A 175 -19.12 1.17 8.61
N MET A 176 -18.46 0.68 7.55
CA MET A 176 -18.31 -0.74 7.28
C MET A 176 -17.40 -1.46 8.28
N ILE A 177 -16.38 -0.79 8.80
CA ILE A 177 -15.54 -1.31 9.90
C ILE A 177 -16.36 -1.42 11.18
N ALA A 178 -17.10 -0.38 11.55
CA ALA A 178 -17.98 -0.40 12.72
C ALA A 178 -19.04 -1.52 12.63
N ALA A 179 -19.57 -1.76 11.43
CA ALA A 179 -20.50 -2.85 11.14
C ALA A 179 -19.84 -4.22 10.95
N ARG A 180 -18.52 -4.34 11.09
CA ARG A 180 -17.71 -5.56 10.84
C ARG A 180 -17.84 -6.16 9.44
N LYS A 181 -18.24 -5.36 8.45
CA LYS A 181 -18.16 -5.72 7.03
C LYS A 181 -16.72 -5.66 6.50
N ILE A 182 -15.88 -4.82 7.11
CA ILE A 182 -14.44 -4.77 6.85
C ILE A 182 -13.74 -5.01 8.18
N GLU A 183 -12.91 -6.05 8.25
CA GLU A 183 -12.00 -6.30 9.37
C GLU A 183 -10.57 -6.12 8.90
N ILE A 184 -9.78 -5.36 9.67
CA ILE A 184 -8.34 -5.23 9.44
C ILE A 184 -7.65 -5.72 10.71
N ALA A 185 -6.89 -6.80 10.62
CA ALA A 185 -6.34 -7.46 11.81
C ALA A 185 -5.03 -8.20 11.52
N PRO A 186 -4.13 -8.36 12.51
CA PRO A 186 -2.92 -9.17 12.37
C PRO A 186 -3.21 -10.63 12.02
N LEU A 187 -2.28 -11.29 11.32
CA LEU A 187 -2.44 -12.70 10.88
C LEU A 187 -2.77 -13.67 12.02
N ALA A 188 -2.28 -13.41 13.24
CA ALA A 188 -2.54 -14.23 14.41
C ALA A 188 -4.03 -14.38 14.73
N TYR A 189 -4.85 -13.37 14.40
CA TYR A 189 -6.30 -13.35 14.65
C TYR A 189 -7.06 -14.33 13.75
N MET A 190 -6.41 -14.86 12.71
CA MET A 190 -7.03 -15.86 11.84
C MET A 190 -7.06 -17.26 12.48
N ARG A 191 -6.29 -17.49 13.54
CA ARG A 191 -6.21 -18.79 14.21
C ARG A 191 -7.58 -19.23 14.75
N GLY A 192 -7.93 -20.49 14.52
CA GLY A 192 -9.20 -21.07 14.99
C GLY A 192 -10.46 -20.59 14.26
N ARG A 193 -10.36 -19.69 13.28
CA ARG A 193 -11.51 -19.20 12.52
C ARG A 193 -11.86 -20.09 11.34
N THR A 194 -13.14 -20.14 10.99
CA THR A 194 -13.59 -20.56 9.65
C THR A 194 -14.23 -19.35 9.01
N LEU A 195 -13.69 -18.92 7.88
CA LEU A 195 -14.06 -17.67 7.24
C LEU A 195 -15.02 -17.95 6.09
N ASN A 196 -16.33 -17.97 6.38
CA ASN A 196 -17.41 -18.13 5.40
C ASN A 196 -17.87 -16.77 4.82
N GLN A 197 -18.34 -16.74 3.56
CA GLN A 197 -18.84 -15.54 2.88
C GLN A 197 -17.89 -14.34 3.00
N ALA A 198 -16.59 -14.57 2.83
CA ALA A 198 -15.58 -13.54 3.02
C ALA A 198 -14.56 -13.48 1.87
N MET A 199 -14.13 -12.28 1.50
CA MET A 199 -12.89 -12.07 0.76
C MET A 199 -11.76 -11.75 1.74
N VAL A 200 -10.74 -12.59 1.79
CA VAL A 200 -9.65 -12.50 2.76
C VAL A 200 -8.35 -12.20 2.03
N VAL A 201 -7.68 -11.10 2.34
CA VAL A 201 -6.40 -10.71 1.74
C VAL A 201 -5.30 -10.79 2.77
N LEU A 202 -4.27 -11.60 2.50
CA LEU A 202 -3.02 -11.63 3.24
C LEU A 202 -1.97 -10.85 2.46
N ASP A 203 -1.56 -9.71 3.01
CA ASP A 203 -0.49 -8.88 2.47
C ASP A 203 0.87 -9.24 3.11
N GLU A 204 1.95 -8.94 2.39
CA GLU A 204 3.34 -9.29 2.77
C GLU A 204 3.55 -10.75 3.17
N ALA A 205 3.00 -11.68 2.39
CA ALA A 205 3.08 -13.11 2.67
C ALA A 205 4.52 -13.65 2.69
N GLN A 206 5.50 -12.92 2.15
CA GLN A 206 6.91 -13.30 2.25
C GLN A 206 7.40 -13.31 3.69
N ASN A 207 6.75 -12.55 4.57
CA ASN A 207 7.05 -12.51 5.99
C ASN A 207 6.27 -13.54 6.82
N CYS A 208 5.65 -14.51 6.16
CA CYS A 208 5.04 -15.66 6.81
C CYS A 208 5.93 -16.90 6.74
N THR A 209 5.98 -17.67 7.82
CA THR A 209 6.47 -19.05 7.80
C THR A 209 5.51 -19.95 7.02
N LEU A 210 5.99 -21.11 6.56
CA LEU A 210 5.13 -22.09 5.87
C LEU A 210 3.96 -22.55 6.75
N ALA A 211 4.19 -22.68 8.06
CA ALA A 211 3.16 -23.04 9.02
C ALA A 211 2.05 -21.98 9.13
N GLN A 212 2.42 -20.69 9.10
CA GLN A 212 1.47 -19.58 9.09
C GLN A 212 0.66 -19.53 7.79
N ILE A 213 1.30 -19.72 6.63
CA ILE A 213 0.58 -19.78 5.34
C ILE A 213 -0.40 -20.95 5.33
N LYS A 214 0.02 -22.14 5.78
CA LYS A 214 -0.87 -23.31 5.92
C LYS A 214 -2.02 -23.02 6.89
N MET A 215 -1.72 -22.40 8.04
CA MET A 215 -2.74 -22.01 9.02
C MET A 215 -3.77 -21.08 8.40
N PHE A 216 -3.33 -20.07 7.65
CA PHE A 216 -4.19 -19.11 6.96
C PHE A 216 -5.09 -19.76 5.90
N LEU A 217 -4.49 -20.50 4.96
CA LEU A 217 -5.23 -21.13 3.86
C LEU A 217 -6.28 -22.12 4.35
N THR A 218 -6.01 -22.83 5.45
CA THR A 218 -6.96 -23.76 6.07
C THR A 218 -8.07 -23.07 6.87
N ARG A 219 -8.21 -21.74 6.81
CA ARG A 219 -9.37 -21.00 7.34
C ARG A 219 -10.44 -20.73 6.28
N LEU A 220 -10.17 -21.05 5.00
CA LEU A 220 -11.13 -20.83 3.91
C LEU A 220 -12.44 -21.58 4.17
N GLY A 221 -13.53 -20.83 4.27
CA GLY A 221 -14.88 -21.36 4.45
C GLY A 221 -15.68 -21.39 3.14
N ARG A 222 -16.99 -21.63 3.26
CA ARG A 222 -17.92 -21.66 2.13
C ARG A 222 -18.08 -20.27 1.50
N ASN A 223 -18.28 -20.23 0.19
CA ASN A 223 -18.52 -18.99 -0.59
C ASN A 223 -17.50 -17.89 -0.25
N SER A 224 -16.23 -18.26 -0.13
CA SER A 224 -15.16 -17.37 0.29
C SER A 224 -14.00 -17.43 -0.67
N PHE A 225 -13.23 -16.36 -0.67
CA PHE A 225 -12.09 -16.16 -1.56
C PHE A 225 -10.90 -15.72 -0.73
N MET A 226 -9.71 -16.17 -1.11
CA MET A 226 -8.45 -15.79 -0.49
C MET A 226 -7.49 -15.25 -1.52
N CYS A 227 -6.86 -14.12 -1.20
CA CYS A 227 -5.77 -13.56 -1.97
C CYS A 227 -4.52 -13.43 -1.11
N LEU A 228 -3.39 -13.94 -1.58
CA LEU A 228 -2.10 -13.82 -0.91
C LEU A 228 -1.17 -13.03 -1.82
N GLY A 229 -0.65 -11.91 -1.33
CA GLY A 229 0.36 -11.11 -2.04
C GLY A 229 1.70 -11.17 -1.33
N GLY A 230 2.79 -11.24 -2.08
CA GLY A 230 4.13 -11.12 -1.49
C GLY A 230 5.22 -10.84 -2.52
N ASP A 231 6.38 -10.43 -2.01
CA ASP A 231 7.60 -10.18 -2.78
C ASP A 231 8.73 -11.04 -2.21
N GLU A 232 9.16 -12.06 -2.94
CA GLU A 232 10.22 -12.97 -2.49
C GLU A 232 11.59 -12.30 -2.31
N THR A 233 11.78 -11.10 -2.84
CA THR A 233 13.03 -10.34 -2.69
C THR A 233 13.06 -9.46 -1.45
N GLN A 234 11.90 -9.17 -0.85
CA GLN A 234 11.74 -8.29 0.32
C GLN A 234 11.39 -9.08 1.59
N VAL A 235 12.23 -10.07 1.93
CA VAL A 235 12.03 -10.90 3.12
C VAL A 235 12.60 -10.19 4.35
N ASP A 236 11.72 -9.73 5.24
CA ASP A 236 12.09 -9.10 6.52
C ASP A 236 12.33 -10.14 7.64
N LEU A 237 12.04 -11.41 7.39
CA LEU A 237 12.39 -12.51 8.29
C LEU A 237 13.89 -12.87 8.17
N ASN A 238 14.43 -13.52 9.21
CA ASN A 238 15.77 -14.11 9.08
C ASN A 238 15.86 -14.97 7.80
N PRO A 239 16.98 -14.90 7.06
CA PRO A 239 17.16 -15.63 5.81
C PRO A 239 16.75 -17.11 5.93
N GLY A 240 15.98 -17.59 4.96
CA GLY A 240 15.51 -18.98 4.90
C GLY A 240 14.26 -19.30 5.74
N LYS A 241 13.70 -18.35 6.49
CA LYS A 241 12.46 -18.57 7.26
C LYS A 241 11.17 -18.34 6.47
N SER A 242 11.22 -17.58 5.37
CA SER A 242 10.05 -17.34 4.53
C SER A 242 9.48 -18.66 3.98
N GLY A 243 8.17 -18.85 4.16
CA GLY A 243 7.44 -20.00 3.64
C GLY A 243 6.88 -19.80 2.23
N LEU A 244 6.92 -18.58 1.68
CA LEU A 244 6.14 -18.20 0.51
C LEU A 244 6.48 -19.02 -0.74
N LEU A 245 7.75 -19.04 -1.14
CA LEU A 245 8.18 -19.80 -2.32
C LEU A 245 7.90 -21.30 -2.19
N LYS A 246 8.07 -21.85 -0.99
CA LYS A 246 7.77 -23.27 -0.72
C LYS A 246 6.27 -23.53 -0.79
N ALA A 247 5.44 -22.65 -0.24
CA ALA A 247 3.99 -22.74 -0.33
C ALA A 247 3.52 -22.70 -1.79
N VAL A 248 4.04 -21.76 -2.58
CA VAL A 248 3.71 -21.64 -4.01
C VAL A 248 4.01 -22.94 -4.76
N ARG A 249 5.22 -23.50 -4.61
CA ARG A 249 5.59 -24.79 -5.25
C ARG A 249 4.65 -25.95 -4.88
N ILE A 250 4.14 -25.96 -3.65
CA ILE A 250 3.18 -26.98 -3.19
C ILE A 250 1.80 -26.73 -3.82
N LEU A 251 1.38 -25.47 -3.87
CA LEU A 251 0.01 -25.06 -4.19
C LEU A 251 -0.27 -24.92 -5.69
N GLU A 252 0.76 -24.74 -6.54
CA GLU A 252 0.62 -24.71 -8.00
C GLU A 252 -0.07 -25.95 -8.59
N ARG A 253 -0.04 -27.08 -7.87
CA ARG A 253 -0.65 -28.35 -8.29
C ARG A 253 -2.08 -28.53 -7.78
N VAL A 254 -2.59 -27.59 -6.98
CA VAL A 254 -3.89 -27.71 -6.32
C VAL A 254 -4.98 -27.07 -7.19
N SER A 255 -5.97 -27.86 -7.59
CA SER A 255 -7.14 -27.35 -8.32
C SER A 255 -7.87 -26.27 -7.52
N GLY A 256 -8.21 -25.16 -8.18
CA GLY A 256 -8.85 -24.00 -7.56
C GLY A 256 -7.89 -23.03 -6.86
N VAL A 257 -6.58 -23.30 -6.93
CA VAL A 257 -5.54 -22.32 -6.58
C VAL A 257 -4.88 -21.82 -7.86
N SER A 258 -4.78 -20.50 -7.99
CA SER A 258 -4.09 -19.86 -9.11
C SER A 258 -2.89 -19.07 -8.61
N VAL A 259 -1.79 -19.10 -9.37
CA VAL A 259 -0.56 -18.38 -9.06
C VAL A 259 -0.25 -17.42 -10.19
N VAL A 260 -0.13 -16.14 -9.87
CA VAL A 260 0.24 -15.07 -10.79
C VAL A 260 1.57 -14.47 -10.37
N ARG A 261 2.43 -14.17 -11.33
CA ARG A 261 3.79 -13.66 -11.10
C ARG A 261 3.97 -12.37 -11.88
N PHE A 262 4.12 -11.26 -11.16
CA PHE A 262 4.53 -9.98 -11.71
C PHE A 262 6.04 -9.89 -11.83
N GLY A 263 6.50 -9.16 -12.83
CA GLY A 263 7.90 -8.83 -13.06
C GLY A 263 8.14 -7.33 -12.94
N LYS A 264 9.36 -6.90 -13.29
CA LYS A 264 9.74 -5.47 -13.28
C LYS A 264 8.91 -4.66 -14.28
N GLU A 265 8.52 -5.27 -15.39
CA GLU A 265 7.65 -4.70 -16.43
C GLU A 265 6.22 -4.42 -15.96
N ASP A 266 5.81 -4.98 -14.81
CA ASP A 266 4.49 -4.75 -14.23
C ASP A 266 4.49 -3.60 -13.21
N ILE A 267 5.66 -3.03 -12.92
CA ILE A 267 5.79 -1.87 -12.04
C ILE A 267 5.21 -0.66 -12.78
N VAL A 268 4.20 -0.02 -12.18
CA VAL A 268 3.66 1.20 -12.75
C VAL A 268 3.86 2.35 -11.80
N ARG A 269 4.87 3.16 -12.10
CA ARG A 269 5.26 4.32 -11.30
C ARG A 269 5.01 5.60 -12.08
N ASN A 270 5.14 6.72 -11.39
CA ASN A 270 5.21 8.01 -12.05
C ASN A 270 6.52 8.08 -12.86
N PRO A 271 6.52 8.60 -14.10
CA PRO A 271 7.75 8.72 -14.91
C PRO A 271 8.90 9.46 -14.22
N ILE A 272 8.61 10.40 -13.31
CA ILE A 272 9.65 11.06 -12.49
C ILE A 272 10.28 10.07 -11.53
N VAL A 273 9.49 9.21 -10.86
CA VAL A 273 10.01 8.21 -9.93
C VAL A 273 10.89 7.20 -10.65
N GLU A 274 10.53 6.80 -11.88
CA GLU A 274 11.38 5.94 -12.71
C GLU A 274 12.73 6.59 -13.01
N ARG A 275 12.74 7.87 -13.40
CA ARG A 275 13.99 8.61 -13.63
C ARG A 275 14.83 8.76 -12.37
N ILE A 276 14.21 8.99 -11.22
CA ILE A 276 14.92 9.07 -9.93
C ILE A 276 15.57 7.72 -9.62
N VAL A 277 14.84 6.61 -9.73
CA VAL A 277 15.38 5.27 -9.46
C VAL A 277 16.54 4.94 -10.39
N ALA A 278 16.41 5.25 -11.69
CA ALA A 278 17.49 5.05 -12.65
C ALA A 278 18.77 5.81 -12.27
N ALA A 279 18.66 7.06 -11.82
CA ALA A 279 19.81 7.86 -11.40
C ALA A 279 20.53 7.27 -10.17
N PHE A 280 19.82 6.64 -9.23
CA PHE A 280 20.44 5.92 -8.11
C PHE A 280 21.07 4.59 -8.53
N GLU A 281 20.41 3.83 -9.41
CA GLU A 281 20.93 2.56 -9.94
C GLU A 281 22.22 2.76 -10.76
N GLU A 282 22.35 3.87 -11.49
CA GLU A 282 23.56 4.24 -12.22
C GLU A 282 24.75 4.44 -11.27
N GLU A 283 24.60 5.26 -10.21
CA GLU A 283 25.65 5.50 -9.21
C GLU A 283 26.05 4.21 -8.47
N GLU A 284 25.07 3.38 -8.06
CA GLU A 284 25.34 2.09 -7.39
C GLU A 284 26.05 1.08 -8.29
N SER A 285 25.94 1.21 -9.61
CA SER A 285 26.62 0.33 -10.58
C SER A 285 28.04 0.78 -10.93
N GLU A 286 28.37 2.05 -10.67
CA GLU A 286 29.69 2.65 -10.91
C GLU A 286 30.61 2.58 -9.67
N GLY A 287 30.08 2.25 -8.49
CA GLY A 287 30.82 2.06 -7.22
C GLY A 287 31.14 0.61 -6.86
#